data_AF-A0AAP8N820-F1
#
_entry.id   AF-A0AAP8N820-F1
#
_cell.length_a   1.000
_cell.length_b   1.000
_cell.length_c   1.000
_cell.angle_alpha   90.00
_cell.angle_beta   90.00
_cell.angle_gamma   90.00
#
_symmetry.space_group_name_H-M   'P 1'
#
loop_
_entity.id
_entity.type
_entity.pdbx_description
1 polymer ?
#
loop_
_entity_poly.entity_id
_entity_poly.type
_entity_poly.pdbx_seq_one_letter_code
_entity_poly.pdbx_strand_id
1 'polypeptide(L)'
;VITTRAMHLMNLGIQPHEMMLVTFTSKASLEMKERMKKLGYSIQQMEIGTFHSIFYKMLLRFDREKWDSSRLIKSDFQKEIMLKQVGRRLEIEEKSFAYDQAIQQIGLWKNSCVYPHEIRPDDAWEEQVASLYEGYDEIKKENGQFDFDDMLLGCFEMLNDYPELL
;
A
#
# COMPACT_ATOMS: atom_id res chain seq x y z
N VAL A 1 -9.61 -13.07 -20.27
CA VAL A 1 -8.81 -14.12 -19.62
C VAL A 1 -9.17 -14.26 -18.14
N ILE A 2 -8.85 -13.30 -17.26
CA ILE A 2 -9.06 -13.43 -15.79
C ILE A 2 -10.53 -13.72 -15.42
N THR A 3 -11.48 -12.93 -15.91
CA THR A 3 -12.92 -13.13 -15.59
C THR A 3 -13.47 -14.45 -16.14
N THR A 4 -12.99 -14.88 -17.32
CA THR A 4 -13.33 -16.17 -17.91
C THR A 4 -12.78 -17.33 -17.08
N ARG A 5 -11.56 -17.20 -16.54
CA ARG A 5 -10.96 -18.18 -15.63
C ARG A 5 -11.74 -18.28 -14.31
N ALA A 6 -12.12 -17.14 -13.73
CA ALA A 6 -12.95 -17.12 -12.53
C ALA A 6 -14.29 -17.84 -12.76
N MET A 7 -14.97 -17.56 -13.87
CA MET A 7 -16.18 -18.28 -14.27
C MET A 7 -15.94 -19.78 -14.43
N HIS A 8 -14.83 -20.18 -15.07
CA HIS A 8 -14.50 -21.59 -15.22
C HIS A 8 -14.33 -22.28 -13.86
N LEU A 9 -13.64 -21.66 -12.90
CA LEU A 9 -13.49 -22.19 -11.54
C LEU A 9 -14.84 -22.32 -10.82
N MET A 10 -15.74 -21.35 -10.98
CA MET A 10 -17.10 -21.45 -10.42
C MET A 10 -17.89 -22.62 -11.00
N ASN A 11 -17.76 -22.87 -12.30
CA ASN A 11 -18.42 -24.02 -12.93
C ASN A 11 -17.84 -25.37 -12.47
N LEU A 12 -16.62 -25.37 -11.92
CA LEU A 12 -16.02 -26.53 -11.26
C LEU A 12 -16.42 -26.64 -9.77
N GLY A 13 -17.27 -25.76 -9.26
CA GLY A 13 -17.82 -25.80 -7.91
C GLY A 13 -17.15 -24.87 -6.89
N ILE A 14 -16.11 -24.12 -7.29
CA ILE A 14 -15.46 -23.13 -6.41
C ILE A 14 -16.41 -21.97 -6.15
N GLN A 15 -16.64 -21.66 -4.87
CA GLN A 15 -17.55 -20.61 -4.49
C GLN A 15 -16.93 -19.23 -4.73
N PRO A 16 -17.72 -18.20 -5.10
CA PRO A 16 -17.20 -16.85 -5.32
C PRO A 16 -16.39 -16.26 -4.17
N HIS A 17 -16.74 -16.60 -2.92
CA HIS A 17 -16.10 -16.09 -1.71
C HIS A 17 -14.75 -16.75 -1.40
N GLU A 18 -14.45 -17.86 -2.08
CA GLU A 18 -13.15 -18.55 -2.01
C GLU A 18 -12.14 -17.96 -3.02
N MET A 19 -12.53 -16.93 -3.77
CA MET A 19 -11.71 -16.33 -4.81
C MET A 19 -11.48 -14.84 -4.59
N MET A 20 -10.28 -14.42 -4.95
CA MET A 20 -9.86 -13.03 -4.96
C MET A 20 -9.27 -12.67 -6.34
N LEU A 21 -9.76 -11.57 -6.92
CA LEU A 21 -9.32 -11.06 -8.22
C LEU A 21 -8.61 -9.72 -7.99
N VAL A 22 -7.30 -9.72 -8.18
CA VAL A 22 -6.43 -8.58 -7.89
C VAL A 22 -5.90 -7.95 -9.18
N THR A 23 -5.77 -6.63 -9.19
CA THR A 23 -5.15 -5.87 -10.29
C THR A 23 -4.41 -4.63 -9.78
N PHE A 24 -3.74 -3.90 -10.66
CA PHE A 24 -2.97 -2.70 -10.28
C PHE A 24 -3.78 -1.41 -10.40
N THR A 25 -4.83 -1.38 -11.23
CA THR A 25 -5.57 -0.12 -11.50
C THR A 25 -7.03 -0.22 -11.13
N SER A 26 -7.57 0.88 -10.60
CA SER A 26 -9.00 1.00 -10.30
C SER A 26 -9.86 0.78 -11.54
N LYS A 27 -9.40 1.25 -12.71
CA LYS A 27 -10.08 1.05 -14.00
C LYS A 27 -10.19 -0.44 -14.34
N ALA A 28 -9.11 -1.20 -14.24
CA ALA A 28 -9.14 -2.64 -14.50
C ALA A 28 -10.04 -3.38 -13.49
N SER A 29 -10.01 -2.99 -12.22
CA SER A 29 -10.90 -3.57 -11.20
C SER A 29 -12.37 -3.31 -11.52
N LEU A 30 -12.73 -2.08 -11.91
CA LEU A 30 -14.09 -1.73 -12.34
C LEU A 30 -14.50 -2.53 -13.58
N GLU A 31 -13.63 -2.64 -14.57
CA GLU A 31 -13.90 -3.41 -15.78
C GLU A 31 -14.09 -4.91 -15.48
N MET A 32 -13.28 -5.49 -14.58
CA MET A 32 -13.45 -6.87 -14.12
C MET A 32 -14.80 -7.07 -13.43
N LYS A 33 -15.21 -6.15 -12.54
CA LYS A 33 -16.52 -6.16 -11.89
C LYS A 33 -17.66 -6.15 -12.91
N GLU A 34 -17.60 -5.24 -13.88
CA GLU A 34 -18.62 -5.16 -14.94
C GLU A 34 -18.68 -6.41 -15.81
N ARG A 35 -17.54 -7.01 -16.14
CA ARG A 35 -17.48 -8.28 -16.87
C ARG A 35 -18.09 -9.43 -16.07
N MET A 36 -17.80 -9.54 -14.77
CA MET A 36 -18.39 -10.57 -13.91
C MET A 36 -19.92 -10.41 -13.77
N LYS A 37 -20.41 -9.17 -13.65
CA LYS A 37 -21.86 -8.88 -13.67
C LYS A 37 -22.53 -9.33 -14.96
N LYS A 38 -21.90 -9.05 -16.12
CA LYS A 38 -22.41 -9.48 -17.44
C LYS A 38 -22.49 -11.01 -17.59
N LEU A 39 -21.66 -11.75 -16.84
CA LEU A 39 -21.70 -13.20 -16.77
C LEU A 39 -22.75 -13.74 -15.78
N GLY A 40 -23.53 -12.87 -15.14
CA GLY A 40 -24.62 -13.25 -14.23
C GLY A 40 -24.19 -13.48 -12.77
N TYR A 41 -22.95 -13.17 -12.40
CA TYR A 41 -22.46 -13.37 -11.04
C TYR A 41 -22.60 -12.12 -10.17
N SER A 42 -22.95 -12.31 -8.91
CA SER A 42 -22.98 -11.23 -7.91
C SER A 42 -21.56 -10.87 -7.48
N ILE A 43 -21.12 -9.65 -7.78
CA ILE A 43 -19.82 -9.12 -7.34
C ILE A 43 -19.70 -8.94 -5.82
N GLN A 44 -20.82 -9.02 -5.08
CA GLN A 44 -20.80 -8.86 -3.61
C GLN A 44 -20.25 -10.11 -2.90
N GLN A 45 -20.28 -11.26 -3.57
CA GLN A 45 -19.82 -12.53 -3.03
C GLN A 45 -18.34 -12.80 -3.32
N MET A 46 -17.64 -11.89 -3.99
CA MET A 46 -16.27 -12.07 -4.46
C MET A 46 -15.43 -10.83 -4.18
N GLU A 47 -14.19 -11.04 -3.74
CA GLU A 47 -13.26 -9.93 -3.58
C GLU A 47 -12.62 -9.57 -4.92
N ILE A 48 -12.98 -8.40 -5.46
CA ILE A 48 -12.41 -7.84 -6.69
C ILE A 48 -11.89 -6.43 -6.38
N GLY A 49 -10.60 -6.20 -6.56
CA GLY A 49 -9.98 -4.93 -6.21
C GLY A 49 -8.57 -4.75 -6.72
N THR A 50 -8.01 -3.58 -6.41
CA THR A 50 -6.57 -3.36 -6.49
C THR A 50 -5.87 -3.91 -5.25
N PHE A 51 -4.54 -4.13 -5.33
CA PHE A 51 -3.71 -4.46 -4.17
C PHE A 51 -4.01 -3.54 -2.98
N HIS A 52 -3.88 -2.23 -3.14
CA HIS A 52 -4.20 -1.24 -2.10
C HIS A 52 -5.62 -1.39 -1.54
N SER A 53 -6.64 -1.57 -2.39
CA SER A 53 -8.02 -1.69 -1.90
C SER A 53 -8.25 -2.96 -1.07
N ILE A 54 -7.53 -4.04 -1.39
CA ILE A 54 -7.63 -5.33 -0.70
C ILE A 54 -6.85 -5.25 0.62
N PHE A 55 -5.61 -4.76 0.58
CA PHE A 55 -4.79 -4.52 1.77
C PHE A 55 -5.50 -3.61 2.77
N TYR A 56 -6.05 -2.50 2.29
CA TYR A 56 -6.83 -1.59 3.13
C TYR A 56 -8.05 -2.27 3.77
N LYS A 57 -8.79 -3.11 3.04
CA LYS A 57 -9.92 -3.87 3.61
C LYS A 57 -9.48 -4.85 4.70
N MET A 58 -8.37 -5.54 4.48
CA MET A 58 -7.80 -6.49 5.46
C MET A 58 -7.41 -5.74 6.74
N LEU A 59 -6.65 -4.67 6.58
CA LEU A 59 -6.18 -3.82 7.68
C LEU A 59 -7.32 -3.17 8.45
N LEU A 60 -8.35 -2.66 7.76
CA LEU A 60 -9.52 -2.04 8.40
C LEU A 60 -10.35 -3.06 9.19
N ARG A 61 -10.39 -4.33 8.76
CA ARG A 61 -11.06 -5.41 9.50
C ARG A 61 -10.24 -5.83 10.73
N PHE A 62 -8.92 -5.79 10.63
CA PHE A 62 -8.01 -6.16 11.71
C PHE A 62 -7.96 -5.08 12.80
N ASP A 63 -7.73 -3.82 12.42
CA ASP A 63 -7.68 -2.68 13.33
C ASP A 63 -8.27 -1.43 12.66
N ARG A 64 -9.57 -1.21 12.92
CA ARG A 64 -10.31 -0.11 12.32
C ARG A 64 -9.83 1.27 12.79
N GLU A 65 -9.32 1.38 14.01
CA GLU A 65 -8.93 2.66 14.59
C GLU A 65 -7.60 3.12 14.01
N LYS A 66 -6.63 2.20 13.88
CA LYS A 66 -5.32 2.47 13.27
C LYS A 66 -5.43 2.80 11.78
N TRP A 67 -6.23 2.03 11.05
CA TRP A 67 -6.33 2.13 9.58
C TRP A 67 -7.53 2.94 9.10
N ASP A 68 -8.01 3.90 9.90
CA ASP A 68 -9.10 4.77 9.48
C ASP A 68 -8.71 5.67 8.30
N SER A 69 -9.62 5.84 7.34
CA SER A 69 -9.38 6.64 6.14
C SER A 69 -9.04 8.13 6.39
N SER A 70 -9.38 8.67 7.56
CA SER A 70 -9.01 10.02 8.00
C SER A 70 -7.52 10.17 8.32
N ARG A 71 -6.84 9.06 8.60
CA ARG A 71 -5.40 8.97 8.89
C ARG A 71 -4.55 8.77 7.63
N LEU A 72 -5.18 8.46 6.49
CA LEU A 72 -4.50 8.20 5.22
C LEU A 72 -3.94 9.48 4.58
N ILE A 73 -2.65 9.46 4.28
CA ILE A 73 -1.93 10.41 3.43
C ILE A 73 -2.20 10.05 1.97
N LYS A 74 -2.87 10.93 1.24
CA LYS A 74 -3.46 10.61 -0.08
C LYS A 74 -2.65 11.12 -1.25
N SER A 75 -1.82 12.14 -1.05
CA SER A 75 -1.08 12.78 -2.15
C SER A 75 0.40 12.92 -1.86
N ASP A 76 1.18 12.90 -2.93
CA ASP A 76 2.63 13.13 -2.86
C ASP A 76 2.96 14.51 -2.31
N PHE A 77 2.10 15.52 -2.52
CA PHE A 77 2.26 16.83 -1.90
C PHE A 77 2.23 16.78 -0.37
N GLN A 78 1.34 15.96 0.22
CA GLN A 78 1.33 15.75 1.68
C GLN A 78 2.60 15.02 2.14
N LYS A 79 3.03 13.99 1.39
CA LYS A 79 4.30 13.29 1.66
C LYS A 79 5.49 14.25 1.60
N GLU A 80 5.54 15.12 0.60
CA GLU A 80 6.60 16.10 0.39
C GLU A 80 6.69 17.12 1.53
N ILE A 81 5.54 17.63 2.02
CA ILE A 81 5.52 18.53 3.18
C ILE A 81 6.16 17.85 4.41
N MET A 82 5.80 16.60 4.66
CA MET A 82 6.34 15.84 5.81
C MET A 82 7.83 15.57 5.62
N LEU A 83 8.27 15.14 4.45
CA LEU A 83 9.70 14.94 4.17
C LEU A 83 10.51 16.23 4.28
N LYS A 84 9.98 17.37 3.82
CA LYS A 84 10.63 18.68 4.02
C LYS A 84 10.75 19.05 5.49
N GLN A 85 9.74 18.73 6.31
CA GLN A 85 9.82 18.91 7.75
C GLN A 85 10.94 18.06 8.35
N VAL A 86 11.07 16.79 7.94
CA VAL A 86 12.19 15.91 8.36
C VAL A 86 13.52 16.49 7.88
N GLY A 87 13.63 16.86 6.60
CA GLY A 87 14.85 17.37 5.99
C GLY A 87 15.38 18.62 6.67
N ARG A 88 14.51 19.53 7.11
CA ARG A 88 14.91 20.69 7.94
C ARG A 88 15.53 20.29 9.28
N ARG A 89 15.05 19.21 9.92
CA ARG A 89 15.64 18.68 11.17
C ARG A 89 17.01 18.03 10.91
N LEU A 90 17.19 17.45 9.73
CA LEU A 90 18.44 16.83 9.28
C LEU A 90 19.42 17.80 8.60
N GLU A 91 19.11 19.11 8.62
CA GLU A 91 19.92 20.16 7.97
C GLU A 91 20.13 19.95 6.46
N ILE A 92 19.19 19.26 5.79
CA ILE A 92 19.17 19.08 4.33
C ILE A 92 18.72 20.39 3.67
N GLU A 93 19.51 20.86 2.71
CA GLU A 93 19.20 22.08 1.96
C GLU A 93 17.94 21.88 1.09
N GLU A 94 16.82 22.50 1.50
CA GLU A 94 15.51 22.28 0.89
C GLU A 94 15.43 22.62 -0.61
N LYS A 95 16.25 23.57 -1.08
CA LYS A 95 16.24 24.02 -2.49
C LYS A 95 17.02 23.12 -3.44
N SER A 96 18.00 22.39 -2.95
CA SER A 96 18.88 21.54 -3.77
C SER A 96 18.46 20.07 -3.72
N PHE A 97 17.68 19.67 -2.71
CA PHE A 97 17.25 18.28 -2.53
C PHE A 97 16.00 17.90 -3.33
N ALA A 98 16.08 16.82 -4.10
CA ALA A 98 14.98 16.26 -4.91
C ALA A 98 14.01 15.40 -4.08
N TYR A 99 13.10 16.05 -3.34
CA TYR A 99 12.13 15.35 -2.49
C TYR A 99 11.14 14.46 -3.26
N ASP A 100 10.81 14.81 -4.49
CA ASP A 100 9.99 14.01 -5.39
C ASP A 100 10.64 12.66 -5.70
N GLN A 101 11.95 12.65 -5.95
CA GLN A 101 12.74 11.43 -6.14
C GLN A 101 12.87 10.64 -4.84
N ALA A 102 13.04 11.33 -3.71
CA ALA A 102 13.08 10.68 -2.39
C ALA A 102 11.77 9.95 -2.07
N ILE A 103 10.60 10.54 -2.38
CA ILE A 103 9.30 9.86 -2.22
C ILE A 103 9.25 8.56 -3.02
N GLN A 104 9.71 8.59 -4.27
CA GLN A 104 9.73 7.41 -5.15
C GLN A 104 10.66 6.32 -4.61
N GLN A 105 11.86 6.70 -4.16
CA GLN A 105 12.83 5.78 -3.60
C GLN A 105 12.35 5.15 -2.29
N ILE A 106 11.74 5.93 -1.40
CA ILE A 106 11.09 5.42 -0.18
C ILE A 106 9.98 4.43 -0.57
N GLY A 107 9.15 4.77 -1.55
CA GLY A 107 8.13 3.88 -2.08
C GLY A 107 8.72 2.57 -2.60
N LEU A 108 9.86 2.61 -3.30
CA LEU A 108 10.54 1.42 -3.81
C LEU A 108 11.02 0.50 -2.67
N TRP A 109 11.65 1.06 -1.63
CA TRP A 109 12.09 0.30 -0.47
C TRP A 109 10.90 -0.35 0.25
N LYS A 110 9.82 0.40 0.50
CA LYS A 110 8.59 -0.15 1.10
C LYS A 110 7.97 -1.27 0.27
N ASN A 111 7.86 -1.08 -1.04
CA ASN A 111 7.32 -2.09 -1.95
C ASN A 111 8.23 -3.33 -2.07
N SER A 112 9.47 -3.23 -1.61
CA SER A 112 10.43 -4.33 -1.50
C SER A 112 10.51 -4.91 -0.07
N CYS A 113 9.64 -4.47 0.84
CA CYS A 113 9.65 -4.80 2.26
C CYS A 113 10.98 -4.49 2.97
N VAL A 114 11.65 -3.41 2.57
CA VAL A 114 12.90 -2.96 3.18
C VAL A 114 12.62 -1.82 4.17
N TYR A 115 12.94 -2.05 5.43
CA TYR A 115 12.80 -1.06 6.50
C TYR A 115 14.03 -0.15 6.59
N PRO A 116 13.93 1.07 7.18
CA PRO A 116 15.04 2.03 7.21
C PRO A 116 16.38 1.45 7.70
N HIS A 117 16.35 0.62 8.75
CA HIS A 117 17.54 0.01 9.35
C HIS A 117 18.22 -1.08 8.47
N GLU A 118 17.51 -1.58 7.47
CA GLU A 118 18.01 -2.59 6.53
C GLU A 118 18.64 -1.98 5.29
N ILE A 119 18.41 -0.70 5.04
CA ILE A 119 18.91 0.00 3.86
C ILE A 119 20.43 -0.02 3.85
N ARG A 120 20.99 -0.30 2.67
CA ARG A 120 22.40 -0.15 2.36
C ARG A 120 22.49 0.86 1.22
N PRO A 121 22.75 2.14 1.52
CA PRO A 121 22.76 3.18 0.50
C PRO A 121 23.94 2.99 -0.45
N ASP A 122 23.70 3.17 -1.74
CA ASP A 122 24.72 3.09 -2.77
C ASP A 122 25.51 4.40 -2.92
N ASP A 123 24.91 5.54 -2.56
CA ASP A 123 25.52 6.86 -2.63
C ASP A 123 25.08 7.80 -1.49
N ALA A 124 25.67 9.00 -1.46
CA ALA A 124 25.40 10.02 -0.44
C ALA A 124 23.97 10.58 -0.51
N TRP A 125 23.33 10.54 -1.68
CA TRP A 125 21.94 10.96 -1.79
C TRP A 125 21.03 9.91 -1.15
N GLU A 126 21.23 8.63 -1.45
CA GLU A 126 20.47 7.54 -0.80
C GLU A 126 20.68 7.52 0.72
N GLU A 127 21.86 7.87 1.23
CA GLU A 127 22.10 8.00 2.67
C GLU A 127 21.19 9.06 3.32
N GLN A 128 21.01 10.20 2.63
CA GLN A 128 20.07 11.24 3.05
C GLN A 128 18.62 10.78 2.93
N VAL A 129 18.26 10.04 1.86
CA VAL A 129 16.91 9.50 1.68
C VAL A 129 16.58 8.44 2.73
N ALA A 130 17.53 7.60 3.12
CA ALA A 130 17.36 6.63 4.20
C ALA A 130 17.07 7.34 5.54
N SER A 131 17.82 8.40 5.84
CA SER A 131 17.60 9.23 7.03
C SER A 131 16.24 9.94 7.00
N LEU A 132 15.84 10.44 5.81
CA LEU A 132 14.51 11.02 5.60
C LEU A 132 13.40 9.98 5.79
N TYR A 133 13.63 8.75 5.34
CA TYR A 133 12.67 7.67 5.48
C TYR A 133 12.41 7.34 6.95
N GLU A 134 13.47 7.15 7.75
CA GLU A 134 13.34 6.90 9.18
C GLU A 134 12.53 8.02 9.87
N GLY A 135 12.93 9.28 9.67
CA GLY A 135 12.22 10.41 10.26
C GLY A 135 10.79 10.62 9.72
N TYR A 136 10.49 10.18 8.49
CA TYR A 136 9.15 10.22 7.91
C TYR A 136 8.22 9.20 8.56
N ASP A 137 8.69 7.97 8.76
CA ASP A 137 7.93 6.93 9.45
C ASP A 137 7.73 7.29 10.94
N GLU A 138 8.70 7.94 11.59
CA GLU A 138 8.54 8.48 12.94
C GLU A 138 7.40 9.51 13.03
N ILE A 139 7.42 10.56 12.19
CA ILE A 139 6.37 11.60 12.20
C ILE A 139 5.01 10.98 11.90
N LYS A 140 4.92 10.04 10.94
CA LYS A 140 3.66 9.36 10.65
C LYS A 140 3.16 8.57 11.85
N LYS A 141 4.06 7.84 12.53
CA LYS A 141 3.72 7.07 13.73
C LYS A 141 3.22 7.97 14.86
N GLU A 142 3.89 9.10 15.10
CA GLU A 142 3.47 10.11 16.10
C GLU A 142 2.08 10.68 15.79
N ASN A 143 1.79 10.96 14.53
CA ASN A 143 0.49 11.47 14.09
C ASN A 143 -0.57 10.37 13.94
N GLY A 144 -0.19 9.10 14.09
CA GLY A 144 -1.02 7.94 13.77
C GLY A 144 -1.55 8.00 12.33
N GLN A 145 -0.69 8.37 11.38
CA GLN A 145 -0.96 8.46 9.95
C GLN A 145 -0.28 7.31 9.20
N PHE A 146 -0.78 7.02 8.00
CA PHE A 146 -0.19 6.04 7.09
C PHE A 146 -0.38 6.50 5.64
N ASP A 147 0.45 6.01 4.74
CA ASP A 147 0.34 6.19 3.29
C ASP A 147 -0.08 4.89 2.59
N PHE A 148 -0.15 4.91 1.25
CA PHE A 148 -0.52 3.73 0.48
C PHE A 148 0.52 2.59 0.55
N ASP A 149 1.80 2.93 0.59
CA ASP A 149 2.89 1.96 0.63
C ASP A 149 2.94 1.26 2.01
N ASP A 150 2.57 1.97 3.08
CA ASP A 150 2.40 1.40 4.42
C ASP A 150 1.33 0.30 4.49
N MET A 151 0.34 0.32 3.59
CA MET A 151 -0.70 -0.73 3.58
C MET A 151 -0.11 -2.10 3.24
N LEU A 152 0.93 -2.14 2.40
CA LEU A 152 1.63 -3.39 2.09
C LEU A 152 2.38 -3.90 3.32
N LEU A 153 3.23 -3.05 3.91
CA LEU A 153 4.00 -3.41 5.11
C LEU A 153 3.09 -3.81 6.26
N GLY A 154 2.02 -3.06 6.49
CA GLY A 154 1.05 -3.36 7.54
C GLY A 154 0.34 -4.70 7.33
N CYS A 155 -0.01 -5.06 6.09
CA CYS A 155 -0.55 -6.40 5.81
C CYS A 155 0.50 -7.49 6.01
N PHE A 156 1.74 -7.25 5.58
CA PHE A 156 2.84 -8.19 5.72
C PHE A 156 3.15 -8.49 7.20
N GLU A 157 3.29 -7.44 8.02
CA GLU A 157 3.47 -7.53 9.47
C GLU A 157 2.29 -8.26 10.12
N MET A 158 1.06 -7.84 9.83
CA MET A 158 -0.15 -8.47 10.37
C MET A 158 -0.22 -9.97 10.08
N LEU A 159 0.08 -10.41 8.86
CA LEU A 159 0.00 -11.84 8.51
C LEU A 159 1.17 -12.66 9.06
N ASN A 160 2.34 -12.04 9.28
CA ASN A 160 3.47 -12.71 9.92
C ASN A 160 3.29 -12.84 11.43
N ASP A 161 2.77 -11.79 12.08
CA ASP A 161 2.57 -11.73 13.53
C ASP A 161 1.37 -12.57 13.99
N TYR A 162 0.38 -12.75 13.11
CA TYR A 162 -0.85 -13.52 13.37
C TYR A 162 -1.06 -14.60 12.29
N PRO A 163 -0.25 -15.69 12.29
CA PRO A 163 -0.35 -16.75 11.29
C PRO A 163 -1.71 -17.45 11.22
N GLU A 164 -2.53 -17.36 12.27
CA GLU A 164 -3.90 -17.90 12.31
C GLU A 164 -4.89 -17.16 11.40
N LEU A 165 -4.51 -16.01 10.85
CA LEU A 165 -5.31 -15.28 9.86
C LEU A 165 -5.18 -15.86 8.44
N LEU A 166 -4.25 -16.79 8.22
CA LEU A 166 -4.00 -17.49 6.94
C LEU A 166 -4.78 -18.82 6.85
#